data_AF-A0A5E4J8Z8-F1
#
_entry.id   AF-A0A5E4J8Z8-F1
#
_cell.length_a   1.000
_cell.length_b   1.000
_cell.length_c   1.000
_cell.angle_alpha   90.00
_cell.angle_beta   90.00
_cell.angle_gamma   90.00
#
_symmetry.space_group_name_H-M   'P 1'
#
loop_
_entity.id
_entity.type
_entity.pdbx_description
1 polymer ?
#
loop_
_entity_poly.entity_id
_entity_poly.type
_entity_poly.pdbx_seq_one_letter_code
_entity_poly.pdbx_strand_id
1 'polypeptide(L)'
;MSGLIETFREATLLQCDFLEKLQDLDMASIAAFSDSMVEFLKPSPDNKFVYGLAAGRSALALYSFLQLIQNHFENVFPFTLEDPLQRHYRKGKNLGIAISGSGETLSVNKYIDDFITRGGDIKLITANENGTAYKMVSEYERGSVLVIKARTKYATDKDTRARLSPMGTEFELEVLAFLNALFADIQSRLQGICDSSCPKYHSTIKDFKENAILISQMEPEHLEYWFGRLLPRSGRYIIGGVGRSGLVARAFEMRFTHLNKISYWERDFNTPSFQIGDVYIPITGIGNTYEALEGTVTALSKGADVMPITANPSSRQVAILEKHGRKKDIAVVPVKPEYAKHFSGDTSSTTWLMSDFTKFRYPIFEINASIFTNSVVAVGAEFL
;
A
#
# COMPACT_ATOMS: atom_id res chain seq x y z
N MET A 1 1.26 25.55 -16.88
CA MET A 1 1.13 24.09 -17.09
C MET A 1 2.44 23.36 -16.80
N SER A 2 3.63 23.94 -17.09
CA SER A 2 4.93 23.39 -16.66
C SER A 2 5.04 23.10 -15.15
N GLY A 3 4.36 23.87 -14.31
CA GLY A 3 4.35 23.68 -12.85
C GLY A 3 3.73 22.36 -12.38
N LEU A 4 2.74 21.80 -13.10
CA LEU A 4 2.10 20.54 -12.69
C LEU A 4 3.08 19.36 -12.78
N ILE A 5 3.89 19.33 -13.84
CA ILE A 5 4.90 18.29 -14.05
C ILE A 5 6.06 18.45 -13.06
N GLU A 6 6.45 19.68 -12.76
CA GLU A 6 7.45 19.96 -11.74
C GLU A 6 6.97 19.46 -10.37
N THR A 7 5.75 19.79 -9.95
CA THR A 7 5.15 19.29 -8.71
C THR A 7 5.04 17.77 -8.68
N PHE A 8 4.63 17.13 -9.79
CA PHE A 8 4.61 15.67 -9.87
C PHE A 8 6.01 15.05 -9.67
N ARG A 9 7.04 15.62 -10.31
CA ARG A 9 8.42 15.16 -10.19
C ARG A 9 8.96 15.37 -8.80
N GLU A 10 8.79 16.56 -8.22
CA GLU A 10 9.19 16.88 -6.85
C GLU A 10 8.52 15.96 -5.82
N ALA A 11 7.21 15.73 -5.95
CA ALA A 11 6.47 14.84 -5.06
C ALA A 11 6.92 13.37 -5.21
N THR A 12 7.27 12.95 -6.42
CA THR A 12 7.81 11.61 -6.68
C THR A 12 9.19 11.43 -6.07
N LEU A 13 10.09 12.40 -6.26
CA LEU A 13 11.45 12.36 -5.69
C LEU A 13 11.41 12.39 -4.16
N LEU A 14 10.56 13.24 -3.57
CA LEU A 14 10.35 13.28 -2.12
C LEU A 14 9.91 11.91 -1.56
N GLN A 15 9.05 11.19 -2.28
CA GLN A 15 8.65 9.84 -1.88
C GLN A 15 9.77 8.80 -2.04
N CYS A 16 10.64 8.97 -3.03
CA CYS A 16 11.85 8.14 -3.16
C CYS A 16 12.81 8.36 -1.98
N ASP A 17 12.92 9.60 -1.48
CA ASP A 17 13.73 9.91 -0.30
C ASP A 17 13.18 9.21 0.96
N PHE A 18 11.85 9.07 1.09
CA PHE A 18 11.25 8.31 2.19
C PHE A 18 11.68 6.82 2.17
N LEU A 19 11.79 6.23 0.98
CA LEU A 19 12.32 4.87 0.85
C LEU A 19 13.81 4.78 1.23
N GLU A 20 14.59 5.83 0.94
CA GLU A 20 16.01 5.86 1.31
C GLU A 20 16.20 5.88 2.83
N LYS A 21 15.39 6.66 3.56
CA LYS A 21 15.42 6.69 5.04
C LYS A 21 15.23 5.32 5.68
N LEU A 22 14.53 4.40 5.02
CA LEU A 22 14.34 3.04 5.53
C LEU A 22 15.63 2.21 5.54
N GLN A 23 16.66 2.63 4.80
CA GLN A 23 18.00 2.02 4.83
C GLN A 23 18.82 2.53 6.03
N ASP A 24 18.48 3.68 6.59
CA ASP A 24 19.18 4.28 7.73
C ASP A 24 18.64 3.80 9.09
N LEU A 25 17.65 2.90 9.09
CA LEU A 25 17.12 2.30 10.31
C LEU A 25 18.17 1.44 11.01
N ASP A 26 18.04 1.28 12.33
CA ASP A 26 18.93 0.39 13.07
C ASP A 26 18.69 -1.07 12.69
N MET A 27 19.69 -1.66 12.05
CA MET A 27 19.62 -3.03 11.53
C MET A 27 19.59 -4.07 12.64
N ALA A 28 20.17 -3.79 13.80
CA ALA A 28 20.05 -4.68 14.95
C ALA A 28 18.59 -4.75 15.44
N SER A 29 17.92 -3.60 15.51
CA SER A 29 16.49 -3.53 15.83
C SER A 29 15.62 -4.24 14.79
N ILE A 30 15.91 -4.07 13.49
CA ILE A 30 15.19 -4.77 12.41
C ILE A 30 15.42 -6.29 12.51
N ALA A 31 16.67 -6.72 12.71
CA ALA A 31 17.00 -8.14 12.85
C ALA A 31 16.25 -8.78 14.02
N ALA A 32 16.25 -8.13 15.19
CA ALA A 32 15.51 -8.58 16.36
C ALA A 32 13.99 -8.64 16.11
N PHE A 33 13.45 -7.64 15.41
CA PHE A 33 12.03 -7.62 15.03
C PHE A 33 11.69 -8.79 14.08
N SER A 34 12.50 -9.00 13.05
CA SER A 34 12.41 -10.13 12.11
C SER A 34 12.51 -11.47 12.82
N ASP A 35 13.49 -11.66 13.70
CA ASP A 35 13.69 -12.93 14.43
C ASP A 35 12.48 -13.27 15.29
N SER A 36 11.92 -12.28 15.98
CA SER A 36 10.71 -12.48 16.78
C SER A 36 9.46 -12.72 15.91
N MET A 37 9.40 -12.19 14.68
CA MET A 37 8.37 -12.57 13.70
C MET A 37 8.56 -14.01 13.20
N VAL A 38 9.80 -14.41 12.90
CA VAL A 38 10.16 -15.76 12.45
C VAL A 38 9.83 -16.80 13.51
N GLU A 39 10.12 -16.52 14.78
CA GLU A 39 9.77 -17.40 15.90
C GLU A 39 8.27 -17.71 15.93
N PHE A 40 7.43 -16.69 15.73
CA PHE A 40 5.99 -16.88 15.66
C PHE A 40 5.54 -17.54 14.36
N LEU A 41 6.12 -17.19 13.20
CA LEU A 41 5.66 -17.65 11.88
C LEU A 41 6.20 -19.01 11.43
N LYS A 42 7.12 -19.62 12.20
CA LYS A 42 7.64 -20.97 11.91
C LYS A 42 6.50 -21.97 11.64
N PRO A 43 6.64 -22.87 10.64
CA PRO A 43 5.62 -23.89 10.36
C PRO A 43 5.27 -24.70 11.61
N SER A 44 3.97 -24.83 11.87
CA SER A 44 3.43 -25.58 13.00
C SER A 44 2.13 -26.25 12.60
N PRO A 45 1.82 -27.45 13.13
CA PRO A 45 0.52 -28.08 12.93
C PRO A 45 -0.63 -27.29 13.59
N ASP A 46 -0.31 -26.37 14.50
CA ASP A 46 -1.29 -25.56 15.21
C ASP A 46 -1.68 -24.29 14.46
N ASN A 47 -2.98 -23.97 14.50
CA ASN A 47 -3.49 -22.69 14.01
C ASN A 47 -2.93 -21.53 14.85
N LYS A 48 -2.36 -20.55 14.16
CA LYS A 48 -1.83 -19.30 14.70
C LYS A 48 -2.66 -18.13 14.19
N PHE A 49 -2.82 -17.11 15.02
CA PHE A 49 -3.68 -15.97 14.74
C PHE A 49 -2.88 -14.67 14.78
N VAL A 50 -2.93 -13.88 13.71
CA VAL A 50 -2.21 -12.59 13.63
C VAL A 50 -3.22 -11.48 13.52
N TYR A 51 -3.27 -10.58 14.50
CA TYR A 51 -4.22 -9.47 14.54
C TYR A 51 -3.53 -8.19 14.10
N GLY A 52 -3.98 -7.60 13.00
CA GLY A 52 -3.53 -6.30 12.53
C GLY A 52 -4.32 -5.16 13.18
N LEU A 53 -3.66 -4.39 14.03
CA LEU A 53 -4.24 -3.31 14.82
C LEU A 53 -3.83 -1.95 14.25
N ALA A 54 -4.60 -1.46 13.28
CA ALA A 54 -4.36 -0.16 12.67
C ALA A 54 -5.68 0.44 12.18
N ALA A 55 -5.71 1.77 12.01
CA ALA A 55 -6.89 2.48 11.55
C ALA A 55 -6.57 3.42 10.37
N GLY A 56 -7.57 3.68 9.54
CA GLY A 56 -7.40 4.52 8.35
C GLY A 56 -6.40 3.94 7.37
N ARG A 57 -5.51 4.77 6.82
CA ARG A 57 -4.62 4.37 5.73
C ARG A 57 -3.41 3.52 6.17
N SER A 58 -2.92 3.66 7.40
CA SER A 58 -1.89 2.75 7.93
C SER A 58 -2.42 1.31 8.05
N ALA A 59 -3.73 1.16 8.21
CA ALA A 59 -4.39 -0.15 8.17
C ALA A 59 -4.27 -0.81 6.80
N LEU A 60 -4.31 -0.04 5.70
CA LEU A 60 -4.20 -0.59 4.34
C LEU A 60 -2.81 -1.20 4.10
N ALA A 61 -1.75 -0.55 4.58
CA ALA A 61 -0.40 -1.10 4.53
C ALA A 61 -0.27 -2.40 5.36
N LEU A 62 -0.87 -2.41 6.55
CA LEU A 62 -0.91 -3.60 7.41
C LEU A 62 -1.71 -4.75 6.79
N TYR A 63 -2.89 -4.47 6.21
CA TYR A 63 -3.73 -5.49 5.57
C TYR A 63 -3.04 -6.10 4.35
N SER A 64 -2.27 -5.29 3.60
CA SER A 64 -1.42 -5.76 2.52
C SER A 64 -0.38 -6.78 3.01
N PHE A 65 0.21 -6.54 4.18
CA PHE A 65 1.15 -7.47 4.82
C PHE A 65 0.47 -8.71 5.42
N LEU A 66 -0.71 -8.56 6.03
CA LEU A 66 -1.51 -9.70 6.49
C LEU A 66 -1.87 -10.64 5.34
N GLN A 67 -2.20 -10.08 4.17
CA GLN A 67 -2.43 -10.86 2.96
C GLN A 67 -1.15 -11.61 2.53
N LEU A 68 0.03 -11.01 2.63
CA LEU A 68 1.29 -11.73 2.38
C LEU A 68 1.48 -12.91 3.32
N ILE A 69 1.24 -12.69 4.62
CA ILE A 69 1.35 -13.73 5.65
C ILE A 69 0.43 -14.90 5.32
N GLN A 70 -0.86 -14.63 5.08
CA GLN A 70 -1.86 -15.66 4.78
C GLN A 70 -1.52 -16.49 3.54
N ASN A 71 -0.91 -15.87 2.53
CA ASN A 71 -0.60 -16.54 1.27
C ASN A 71 0.65 -17.42 1.31
N HIS A 72 1.56 -17.17 2.27
CA HIS A 72 2.87 -17.83 2.33
C HIS A 72 3.06 -18.73 3.55
N PHE A 73 2.30 -18.53 4.62
CA PHE A 73 2.41 -19.32 5.84
C PHE A 73 1.16 -20.18 6.04
N GLU A 74 1.38 -21.49 6.12
CA GLU A 74 0.31 -22.44 6.45
C GLU A 74 -0.13 -22.29 7.90
N ASN A 75 -1.42 -22.50 8.16
CA ASN A 75 -2.04 -22.42 9.48
C ASN A 75 -1.90 -21.05 10.18
N VAL A 76 -1.61 -19.98 9.45
CA VAL A 76 -1.61 -18.61 9.96
C VAL A 76 -2.82 -17.85 9.43
N PHE A 77 -3.70 -17.43 10.32
CA PHE A 77 -4.92 -16.73 9.97
C PHE A 77 -4.86 -15.27 10.42
N PRO A 78 -4.91 -14.31 9.48
CA PRO A 78 -4.96 -12.91 9.83
C PRO A 78 -6.36 -12.48 10.30
N PHE A 79 -6.38 -11.53 11.23
CA PHE A 79 -7.56 -10.80 11.69
C PHE A 79 -7.26 -9.30 11.63
N THR A 80 -8.30 -8.50 11.50
CA THR A 80 -8.22 -7.04 11.45
C THR A 80 -8.83 -6.41 12.70
N LEU A 81 -8.77 -5.08 12.80
CA LEU A 81 -9.38 -4.33 13.90
C LEU A 81 -10.91 -4.44 13.92
N GLU A 82 -11.54 -4.84 12.80
CA GLU A 82 -12.98 -5.11 12.70
C GLU A 82 -13.36 -6.47 13.32
N ASP A 83 -12.40 -7.36 13.51
CA ASP A 83 -12.63 -8.68 14.08
C ASP A 83 -12.54 -8.63 15.62
N PRO A 84 -13.60 -9.03 16.36
CA PRO A 84 -13.58 -8.96 17.81
C PRO A 84 -12.56 -9.96 18.38
N LEU A 85 -11.59 -9.44 19.14
CA LEU A 85 -10.52 -10.21 19.78
C LEU A 85 -11.05 -11.41 20.60
N GLN A 86 -12.22 -11.25 21.20
CA GLN A 86 -12.82 -12.23 22.11
C GLN A 86 -13.12 -13.59 21.47
N ARG A 87 -13.33 -13.65 20.16
CA ARG A 87 -13.83 -14.87 19.50
C ARG A 87 -12.76 -15.94 19.27
N HIS A 88 -11.50 -15.55 19.11
CA HIS A 88 -10.43 -16.45 18.66
C HIS A 88 -9.15 -16.41 19.52
N TYR A 89 -9.11 -15.63 20.60
CA TYR A 89 -7.91 -15.50 21.43
C TYR A 89 -7.53 -16.82 22.14
N ARG A 90 -6.36 -17.37 21.79
CA ARG A 90 -5.74 -18.52 22.48
C ARG A 90 -4.35 -18.17 23.05
N LYS A 91 -4.12 -18.39 24.36
CA LYS A 91 -2.86 -18.03 25.02
C LYS A 91 -1.66 -18.67 24.30
N GLY A 92 -0.67 -17.86 23.92
CA GLY A 92 0.56 -18.29 23.21
C GLY A 92 0.39 -18.57 21.71
N LYS A 93 -0.80 -18.37 21.12
CA LYS A 93 -1.06 -18.60 19.68
C LYS A 93 -1.53 -17.34 18.94
N ASN A 94 -1.52 -16.17 19.59
CA ASN A 94 -1.88 -14.90 18.96
C ASN A 94 -0.71 -13.94 18.97
N LEU A 95 -0.57 -13.21 17.87
CA LEU A 95 0.35 -12.09 17.73
C LEU A 95 -0.46 -10.84 17.35
N GLY A 96 -0.31 -9.77 18.13
CA GLY A 96 -0.79 -8.44 17.75
C GLY A 96 0.28 -7.69 16.97
N ILE A 97 -0.07 -7.13 15.82
CA ILE A 97 0.79 -6.21 15.06
C ILE A 97 0.05 -4.87 15.00
N ALA A 98 0.50 -3.92 15.80
CA ALA A 98 -0.07 -2.58 15.86
C ALA A 98 0.73 -1.59 15.01
N ILE A 99 0.03 -0.75 14.25
CA ILE A 99 0.64 0.33 13.47
C ILE A 99 -0.11 1.63 13.70
N SER A 100 0.56 2.59 14.32
CA SER A 100 0.02 3.94 14.53
C SER A 100 1.11 4.98 14.40
N GLY A 101 0.99 5.88 13.41
CA GLY A 101 1.95 6.96 13.24
C GLY A 101 1.91 7.94 14.42
N SER A 102 0.72 8.31 14.89
CA SER A 102 0.58 9.25 16.01
C SER A 102 0.79 8.61 17.38
N GLY A 103 0.59 7.30 17.52
CA GLY A 103 0.56 6.61 18.81
C GLY A 103 -0.66 6.92 19.69
N GLU A 104 -1.60 7.73 19.19
CA GLU A 104 -2.77 8.23 19.96
C GLU A 104 -4.12 7.75 19.40
N THR A 105 -4.09 6.83 18.44
CA THR A 105 -5.34 6.36 17.82
C THR A 105 -6.12 5.50 18.82
N LEU A 106 -7.21 6.03 19.37
CA LEU A 106 -7.97 5.42 20.45
C LEU A 106 -8.36 3.96 20.18
N SER A 107 -8.84 3.65 18.97
CA SER A 107 -9.22 2.28 18.60
C SER A 107 -8.02 1.33 18.62
N VAL A 108 -6.86 1.76 18.13
CA VAL A 108 -5.63 0.96 18.16
C VAL A 108 -5.15 0.77 19.60
N ASN A 109 -5.14 1.85 20.39
CA ASN A 109 -4.69 1.82 21.79
C ASN A 109 -5.57 0.90 22.65
N LYS A 110 -6.88 0.87 22.42
CA LYS A 110 -7.78 -0.04 23.10
C LYS A 110 -7.47 -1.50 22.81
N TYR A 111 -7.20 -1.85 21.55
CA TYR A 111 -6.84 -3.23 21.21
C TYR A 111 -5.44 -3.62 21.72
N ILE A 112 -4.50 -2.68 21.79
CA ILE A 112 -3.20 -2.88 22.44
C ILE A 112 -3.40 -3.27 23.91
N ASP A 113 -4.21 -2.49 24.63
CA ASP A 113 -4.54 -2.75 26.04
C ASP A 113 -5.23 -4.11 26.24
N ASP A 114 -6.17 -4.47 25.36
CA ASP A 114 -6.83 -5.78 25.37
C ASP A 114 -5.83 -6.94 25.17
N PHE A 115 -4.82 -6.76 24.30
CA PHE A 115 -3.76 -7.75 24.07
C PHE A 115 -2.85 -7.92 25.29
N ILE A 116 -2.43 -6.80 25.89
CA ILE A 116 -1.58 -6.77 27.09
C ILE A 116 -2.31 -7.44 28.26
N THR A 117 -3.57 -7.07 28.50
CA THR A 117 -4.41 -7.62 29.58
C THR A 117 -4.56 -9.14 29.46
N ARG A 118 -4.56 -9.68 28.25
CA ARG A 118 -4.67 -11.12 27.98
C ARG A 118 -3.32 -11.84 27.92
N GLY A 119 -2.22 -11.12 28.11
CA GLY A 119 -0.86 -11.65 28.09
C GLY A 119 -0.40 -12.13 26.71
N GLY A 120 -0.81 -11.47 25.63
CA GLY A 120 -0.47 -11.85 24.25
C GLY A 120 0.77 -11.13 23.72
N ASP A 121 1.48 -11.74 22.79
CA ASP A 121 2.64 -11.08 22.16
C ASP A 121 2.17 -9.92 21.29
N ILE A 122 2.81 -8.77 21.43
CA ILE A 122 2.44 -7.57 20.67
C ILE A 122 3.65 -6.85 20.11
N LYS A 123 3.53 -6.45 18.85
CA LYS A 123 4.54 -5.71 18.09
C LYS A 123 3.97 -4.38 17.66
N LEU A 124 4.68 -3.30 17.91
CA LEU A 124 4.26 -1.96 17.55
C LEU A 124 5.23 -1.35 16.53
N ILE A 125 4.67 -0.79 15.46
CA ILE A 125 5.38 0.12 14.55
C ILE A 125 4.77 1.51 14.71
N THR A 126 5.59 2.46 15.15
CA THR A 126 5.17 3.84 15.42
C THR A 126 6.20 4.86 14.93
N ALA A 127 5.75 6.08 14.69
CA ALA A 127 6.62 7.23 14.45
C ALA A 127 6.74 8.16 15.66
N ASN A 128 5.96 7.91 16.72
CA ASN A 128 5.94 8.73 17.92
C ASN A 128 6.39 7.91 19.15
N GLU A 129 7.61 8.18 19.63
CA GLU A 129 8.19 7.60 20.84
C GLU A 129 7.52 8.11 22.13
N ASN A 130 6.86 9.27 22.08
CA ASN A 130 6.18 9.85 23.23
C ASN A 130 4.71 9.43 23.33
N GLY A 131 4.22 8.68 22.34
CA GLY A 131 2.80 8.34 22.22
C GLY A 131 2.33 7.29 23.22
N THR A 132 1.02 7.27 23.49
CA THR A 132 0.39 6.31 24.40
C THR A 132 0.65 4.86 23.98
N ALA A 133 0.56 4.56 22.68
CA ALA A 133 0.88 3.23 22.14
C ALA A 133 2.31 2.80 22.45
N TYR A 134 3.29 3.72 22.30
CA TYR A 134 4.69 3.42 22.55
C TYR A 134 4.90 3.00 24.00
N LYS A 135 4.43 3.82 24.95
CA LYS A 135 4.58 3.55 26.40
C LYS A 135 4.00 2.20 26.79
N MET A 136 2.77 1.91 26.36
CA MET A 136 2.08 0.64 26.66
C MET A 136 2.88 -0.58 26.17
N VAL A 137 3.43 -0.52 24.95
CA VAL A 137 4.12 -1.67 24.36
C VAL A 137 5.59 -1.76 24.80
N SER A 138 6.28 -0.64 25.00
CA SER A 138 7.69 -0.63 25.42
C SER A 138 7.89 -1.11 26.86
N GLU A 139 6.91 -0.86 27.75
CA GLU A 139 6.97 -1.27 29.15
C GLU A 139 6.48 -2.71 29.36
N TYR A 140 5.91 -3.33 28.32
CA TYR A 140 5.35 -4.67 28.40
C TYR A 140 6.38 -5.75 28.05
N GLU A 141 6.53 -6.75 28.92
CA GLU A 141 7.55 -7.82 28.79
C GLU A 141 7.46 -8.62 27.47
N ARG A 142 6.26 -8.78 26.90
CA ARG A 142 6.03 -9.46 25.61
C ARG A 142 5.73 -8.46 24.48
N GLY A 143 6.12 -7.21 24.70
CA GLY A 143 6.03 -6.10 23.76
C GLY A 143 7.34 -5.91 23.01
N SER A 144 7.25 -5.58 21.73
CA SER A 144 8.39 -5.16 20.93
C SER A 144 8.01 -3.94 20.10
N VAL A 145 8.84 -2.90 20.14
CA VAL A 145 8.58 -1.64 19.45
C VAL A 145 9.65 -1.41 18.39
N LEU A 146 9.21 -1.04 17.20
CA LEU A 146 10.05 -0.50 16.15
C LEU A 146 9.62 0.93 15.85
N VAL A 147 10.57 1.85 15.89
CA VAL A 147 10.35 3.26 15.60
C VAL A 147 10.80 3.56 14.18
N ILE A 148 9.88 4.01 13.33
CA ILE A 148 10.19 4.54 12.00
C ILE A 148 10.07 6.06 12.11
N LYS A 149 11.19 6.78 11.99
CA LYS A 149 11.24 8.26 12.09
C LYS A 149 10.57 8.91 10.88
N ALA A 150 9.24 8.91 10.88
CA ALA A 150 8.40 9.50 9.85
C ALA A 150 7.70 10.75 10.37
N ARG A 151 7.37 11.67 9.48
CA ARG A 151 6.52 12.81 9.83
C ARG A 151 5.06 12.36 10.00
N THR A 152 4.47 12.67 11.14
CA THR A 152 3.06 12.31 11.44
C THR A 152 2.11 13.45 11.04
N LYS A 153 0.79 13.18 11.09
CA LYS A 153 -0.28 14.16 10.81
C LYS A 153 -0.24 15.42 11.70
N TYR A 154 0.58 15.43 12.75
CA TYR A 154 0.69 16.52 13.74
C TYR A 154 1.96 17.36 13.61
N ALA A 155 2.82 17.10 12.62
CA ALA A 155 4.05 17.87 12.48
C ALA A 155 3.76 19.31 11.99
N THR A 156 4.32 20.28 12.70
CA THR A 156 3.92 21.69 12.70
C THR A 156 4.52 22.59 11.60
N ASP A 157 5.64 22.21 10.94
CA ASP A 157 6.17 23.02 9.82
C ASP A 157 5.29 22.95 8.57
N LYS A 158 4.66 24.09 8.28
CA LYS A 158 3.96 24.44 7.03
C LYS A 158 4.95 24.80 5.91
N ASP A 159 5.92 23.93 5.64
CA ASP A 159 6.89 24.14 4.56
C ASP A 159 6.45 23.49 3.23
N THR A 160 7.17 23.79 2.14
CA THR A 160 7.08 23.22 0.78
C THR A 160 6.82 21.70 0.76
N ARG A 161 7.30 20.96 1.76
CA ARG A 161 7.04 19.52 1.96
C ARG A 161 5.56 19.17 2.24
N ALA A 162 4.79 20.04 2.88
CA ALA A 162 3.35 19.83 3.13
C ALA A 162 2.52 19.89 1.84
N ARG A 163 2.97 20.69 0.86
CA ARG A 163 2.41 20.78 -0.49
C ARG A 163 2.67 19.49 -1.28
N LEU A 164 3.88 18.96 -1.19
CA LEU A 164 4.36 17.79 -1.94
C LEU A 164 3.96 16.44 -1.31
N SER A 165 3.65 16.43 -0.01
CA SER A 165 3.24 15.24 0.76
C SER A 165 1.97 15.56 1.58
N PRO A 166 0.84 15.82 0.92
CA PRO A 166 -0.36 16.25 1.62
C PRO A 166 -0.84 15.17 2.60
N MET A 167 -1.16 15.58 3.83
CA MET A 167 -1.93 14.80 4.82
C MET A 167 -1.29 13.48 5.27
N GLY A 168 0.05 13.43 5.33
CA GLY A 168 0.81 12.33 5.95
C GLY A 168 0.91 11.07 5.10
N THR A 169 1.15 11.20 3.79
CA THR A 169 1.46 10.06 2.89
C THR A 169 2.80 9.37 3.24
N GLU A 170 3.73 10.10 3.86
CA GLU A 170 5.08 9.62 4.22
C GLU A 170 5.05 8.33 5.06
N PHE A 171 4.43 8.36 6.24
CA PHE A 171 4.39 7.20 7.13
C PHE A 171 3.71 5.97 6.52
N GLU A 172 2.70 6.17 5.67
CA GLU A 172 1.96 5.07 5.03
C GLU A 172 2.80 4.33 3.99
N LEU A 173 3.50 5.09 3.14
CA LEU A 173 4.43 4.54 2.15
C LEU A 173 5.61 3.85 2.83
N GLU A 174 6.19 4.48 3.85
CA GLU A 174 7.30 3.92 4.61
C GLU A 174 6.92 2.61 5.28
N VAL A 175 5.75 2.54 5.94
CA VAL A 175 5.27 1.29 6.53
C VAL A 175 5.00 0.24 5.46
N LEU A 176 4.39 0.59 4.33
CA LEU A 176 4.13 -0.36 3.25
C LEU A 176 5.43 -0.94 2.70
N ALA A 177 6.42 -0.10 2.41
CA ALA A 177 7.73 -0.51 1.91
C ALA A 177 8.50 -1.33 2.96
N PHE A 178 8.51 -0.86 4.22
CA PHE A 178 9.12 -1.54 5.35
C PHE A 178 8.56 -2.95 5.52
N LEU A 179 7.23 -3.12 5.60
CA LEU A 179 6.61 -4.43 5.80
C LEU A 179 6.91 -5.40 4.65
N ASN A 180 7.01 -4.90 3.41
CA ASN A 180 7.40 -5.74 2.27
C ASN A 180 8.88 -6.16 2.30
N ALA A 181 9.78 -5.26 2.69
CA ALA A 181 11.19 -5.58 2.87
C ALA A 181 11.42 -6.50 4.07
N LEU A 182 10.71 -6.26 5.17
CA LEU A 182 10.68 -7.12 6.35
C LEU A 182 10.19 -8.53 5.99
N PHE A 183 9.14 -8.64 5.18
CA PHE A 183 8.66 -9.93 4.70
C PHE A 183 9.75 -10.71 3.95
N ALA A 184 10.50 -10.04 3.07
CA ALA A 184 11.60 -10.67 2.33
C ALA A 184 12.72 -11.15 3.27
N ASP A 185 13.02 -10.39 4.33
CA ASP A 185 13.98 -10.77 5.37
C ASP A 185 13.48 -11.96 6.20
N ILE A 186 12.21 -11.96 6.63
CA ILE A 186 11.57 -13.08 7.33
C ILE A 186 11.67 -14.37 6.49
N GLN A 187 11.40 -14.30 5.19
CA GLN A 187 11.54 -15.44 4.28
C GLN A 187 12.99 -15.96 4.21
N SER A 188 13.97 -15.06 4.11
CA SER A 188 15.40 -15.40 4.10
C SER A 188 15.82 -16.11 5.39
N ARG A 189 15.37 -15.61 6.54
CA ARG A 189 15.66 -16.19 7.86
C ARG A 189 15.02 -17.55 8.06
N LEU A 190 13.80 -17.75 7.57
CA LEU A 190 13.13 -19.06 7.59
C LEU A 190 13.86 -20.10 6.73
N GLN A 191 14.61 -19.68 5.71
CA GLN A 191 15.50 -20.54 4.92
C GLN A 191 16.85 -20.80 5.59
N GLY A 192 17.08 -20.27 6.80
CA GLY A 192 18.32 -20.46 7.57
C GLY A 192 19.37 -19.38 7.36
N ILE A 193 19.09 -18.34 6.56
CA ILE A 193 19.99 -17.20 6.35
C ILE A 193 19.67 -16.13 7.38
N CYS A 194 20.26 -16.27 8.58
CA CYS A 194 20.11 -15.32 9.68
C CYS A 194 21.33 -14.41 9.76
N ASP A 195 21.22 -13.20 9.22
CA ASP A 195 22.28 -12.18 9.24
C ASP A 195 21.77 -10.93 9.97
N SER A 196 22.55 -10.42 10.92
CA SER A 196 22.22 -9.21 11.67
C SER A 196 22.22 -7.95 10.79
N SER A 197 22.90 -7.97 9.65
CA SER A 197 22.92 -6.89 8.66
C SER A 197 21.69 -6.84 7.76
N CYS A 198 20.78 -7.83 7.84
CA CYS A 198 19.55 -7.90 7.06
C CYS A 198 19.76 -7.58 5.56
N PRO A 199 20.61 -8.34 4.83
CA PRO A 199 20.97 -8.02 3.45
C PRO A 199 19.75 -8.08 2.51
N LYS A 200 18.81 -8.98 2.79
CA LYS A 200 17.60 -9.12 1.98
C LYS A 200 16.68 -7.91 2.13
N TYR A 201 16.51 -7.41 3.35
CA TYR A 201 15.80 -6.15 3.62
C TYR A 201 16.40 -4.98 2.80
N HIS A 202 17.71 -4.75 2.90
CA HIS A 202 18.39 -3.66 2.18
C HIS A 202 18.25 -3.76 0.67
N SER A 203 18.51 -4.94 0.12
CA SER A 203 18.39 -5.16 -1.33
C SER A 203 16.96 -4.88 -1.83
N THR A 204 15.94 -5.25 -1.05
CA THR A 204 14.54 -4.97 -1.38
C THR A 204 14.20 -3.48 -1.32
N ILE A 205 14.63 -2.76 -0.28
CA ILE A 205 14.40 -1.30 -0.19
C ILE A 205 15.13 -0.56 -1.32
N LYS A 206 16.38 -0.92 -1.60
CA LYS A 206 17.17 -0.35 -2.70
C LYS A 206 16.45 -0.57 -4.04
N ASP A 207 15.96 -1.77 -4.27
CA ASP A 207 15.24 -2.11 -5.48
C ASP A 207 13.91 -1.34 -5.64
N PHE A 208 13.17 -1.14 -4.55
CA PHE A 208 11.98 -0.27 -4.57
C PHE A 208 12.33 1.18 -4.94
N LYS A 209 13.40 1.75 -4.37
CA LYS A 209 13.86 3.10 -4.71
C LYS A 209 14.23 3.22 -6.18
N GLU A 210 15.05 2.29 -6.69
CA GLU A 210 15.49 2.31 -8.09
C GLU A 210 14.31 2.17 -9.08
N ASN A 211 13.29 1.37 -8.74
CA ASN A 211 12.06 1.30 -9.53
C ASN A 211 11.23 2.58 -9.44
N ALA A 212 11.10 3.17 -8.25
CA ALA A 212 10.30 4.37 -8.03
C ALA A 212 10.84 5.60 -8.77
N ILE A 213 12.16 5.73 -8.90
CA ILE A 213 12.82 6.82 -9.66
C ILE A 213 12.37 6.83 -11.13
N LEU A 214 12.00 5.68 -11.71
CA LEU A 214 11.52 5.63 -13.09
C LEU A 214 10.21 6.44 -13.28
N ILE A 215 9.41 6.61 -12.22
CA ILE A 215 8.15 7.37 -12.26
C ILE A 215 8.42 8.84 -12.57
N SER A 216 9.53 9.41 -12.08
CA SER A 216 9.87 10.83 -12.38
C SER A 216 10.29 11.05 -13.84
N GLN A 217 10.58 9.97 -14.57
CA GLN A 217 11.00 9.96 -15.97
C GLN A 217 9.84 9.73 -16.95
N MET A 218 8.60 9.63 -16.46
CA MET A 218 7.42 9.51 -17.32
C MET A 218 7.29 10.73 -18.25
N GLU A 219 6.82 10.47 -19.48
CA GLU A 219 6.68 11.46 -20.56
C GLU A 219 5.81 12.66 -20.12
N PRO A 220 6.35 13.89 -20.06
CA PRO A 220 5.64 15.07 -19.58
C PRO A 220 4.34 15.35 -20.33
N GLU A 221 4.36 15.28 -21.66
CA GLU A 221 3.21 15.63 -22.50
C GLU A 221 2.04 14.67 -22.26
N HIS A 222 2.34 13.39 -21.99
CA HIS A 222 1.34 12.38 -21.68
C HIS A 222 0.75 12.60 -20.29
N LEU A 223 1.60 12.90 -19.29
CA LEU A 223 1.16 13.22 -17.93
C LEU A 223 0.30 14.48 -17.88
N GLU A 224 0.68 15.55 -18.59
CA GLU A 224 -0.10 16.79 -18.65
C GLU A 224 -1.50 16.53 -19.23
N TYR A 225 -1.58 15.77 -20.32
CA TYR A 225 -2.87 15.34 -20.87
C TYR A 225 -3.70 14.57 -19.85
N TRP A 226 -3.06 13.60 -19.17
CA TRP A 226 -3.72 12.74 -18.20
C TRP A 226 -4.26 13.54 -17.00
N PHE A 227 -3.46 14.46 -16.44
CA PHE A 227 -3.89 15.35 -15.36
C PHE A 227 -5.01 16.30 -15.79
N GLY A 228 -4.88 16.91 -16.98
CA GLY A 228 -5.87 17.82 -17.56
C GLY A 228 -7.20 17.14 -17.84
N ARG A 229 -7.21 15.82 -18.04
CA ARG A 229 -8.46 15.03 -18.08
C ARG A 229 -8.93 14.72 -16.67
N LEU A 230 -8.08 14.17 -15.82
CA LEU A 230 -8.47 13.59 -14.53
C LEU A 230 -9.01 14.62 -13.52
N LEU A 231 -8.26 15.70 -13.29
CA LEU A 231 -8.42 16.57 -12.12
C LEU A 231 -9.51 17.66 -12.24
N PRO A 232 -9.76 18.32 -13.40
CA PRO A 232 -10.73 19.41 -13.48
C PRO A 232 -12.19 18.95 -13.60
N ARG A 233 -12.52 17.71 -13.21
CA ARG A 233 -13.88 17.16 -13.28
C ARG A 233 -14.66 17.38 -11.98
N SER A 234 -15.98 17.52 -12.14
CA SER A 234 -16.98 17.57 -11.07
C SER A 234 -17.77 16.25 -10.90
N GLY A 235 -17.56 15.29 -11.81
CA GLY A 235 -18.17 13.97 -11.75
C GLY A 235 -17.65 13.11 -10.60
N ARG A 236 -18.26 11.94 -10.42
CA ARG A 236 -17.88 11.00 -9.36
C ARG A 236 -16.70 10.15 -9.82
N TYR A 237 -15.79 9.85 -8.90
CA TYR A 237 -14.62 9.01 -9.14
C TYR A 237 -14.85 7.64 -8.51
N ILE A 238 -14.90 6.59 -9.33
CA ILE A 238 -14.96 5.22 -8.87
C ILE A 238 -13.55 4.64 -9.01
N ILE A 239 -12.89 4.32 -7.91
CA ILE A 239 -11.51 3.84 -7.91
C ILE A 239 -11.50 2.34 -7.56
N GLY A 240 -10.87 1.56 -8.42
CA GLY A 240 -11.01 0.11 -8.46
C GLY A 240 -9.69 -0.65 -8.38
N GLY A 241 -9.75 -1.90 -7.96
CA GLY A 241 -8.59 -2.79 -7.87
C GLY A 241 -8.89 -4.05 -7.07
N VAL A 242 -8.06 -5.08 -7.25
CA VAL A 242 -8.24 -6.38 -6.59
C VAL A 242 -7.01 -6.72 -5.75
N GLY A 243 -7.23 -7.40 -4.62
CA GLY A 243 -6.17 -7.79 -3.69
C GLY A 243 -5.38 -6.58 -3.18
N ARG A 244 -4.04 -6.68 -3.20
CA ARG A 244 -3.15 -5.60 -2.75
C ARG A 244 -3.28 -4.33 -3.58
N SER A 245 -3.46 -4.43 -4.90
CA SER A 245 -3.74 -3.26 -5.76
C SER A 245 -5.08 -2.59 -5.38
N GLY A 246 -6.06 -3.37 -4.88
CA GLY A 246 -7.31 -2.84 -4.32
C GLY A 246 -7.12 -2.03 -3.03
N LEU A 247 -6.12 -2.37 -2.21
CA LEU A 247 -5.74 -1.57 -1.04
C LEU A 247 -5.08 -0.25 -1.44
N VAL A 248 -4.27 -0.25 -2.49
CA VAL A 248 -3.73 1.00 -3.11
C VAL A 248 -4.88 1.86 -3.66
N ALA A 249 -5.84 1.23 -4.35
CA ALA A 249 -7.04 1.91 -4.85
C ALA A 249 -7.86 2.55 -3.72
N ARG A 250 -8.08 1.84 -2.61
CA ARG A 250 -8.75 2.38 -1.42
C ARG A 250 -7.97 3.53 -0.79
N ALA A 251 -6.63 3.43 -0.71
CA ALA A 251 -5.80 4.52 -0.21
C ALA A 251 -5.94 5.77 -1.08
N PHE A 252 -5.95 5.60 -2.41
CA PHE A 252 -6.09 6.68 -3.38
C PHE A 252 -7.47 7.32 -3.35
N GLU A 253 -8.53 6.50 -3.24
CA GLU A 253 -9.92 6.94 -3.07
C GLU A 253 -10.06 7.88 -1.87
N MET A 254 -9.53 7.49 -0.70
CA MET A 254 -9.56 8.34 0.49
C MET A 254 -8.86 9.70 0.26
N ARG A 255 -7.89 9.78 -0.66
CA ARG A 255 -7.23 11.05 -1.02
C ARG A 255 -8.07 11.90 -1.94
N PHE A 256 -8.88 11.32 -2.82
CA PHE A 256 -9.84 12.09 -3.62
C PHE A 256 -10.88 12.77 -2.75
N THR A 257 -11.39 12.09 -1.73
CA THR A 257 -12.27 12.71 -0.72
C THR A 257 -11.61 13.94 -0.09
N HIS A 258 -10.32 13.85 0.22
CA HIS A 258 -9.57 14.96 0.78
C HIS A 258 -9.30 16.12 -0.21
N LEU A 259 -9.31 15.83 -1.51
CA LEU A 259 -9.30 16.82 -2.58
C LEU A 259 -10.71 17.36 -2.88
N ASN A 260 -11.66 17.23 -1.95
CA ASN A 260 -13.06 17.61 -2.12
C ASN A 260 -13.72 17.01 -3.39
N LYS A 261 -13.25 15.84 -3.85
CA LYS A 261 -13.87 15.09 -4.94
C LYS A 261 -14.83 14.06 -4.36
N ILE A 262 -15.93 13.81 -5.08
CA ILE A 262 -16.86 12.74 -4.74
C ILE A 262 -16.24 11.43 -5.23
N SER A 263 -15.74 10.60 -4.32
CA SER A 263 -15.10 9.32 -4.64
C SER A 263 -15.82 8.13 -4.00
N TYR A 264 -15.71 6.97 -4.66
CA TYR A 264 -16.21 5.68 -4.19
C TYR A 264 -15.17 4.61 -4.51
N TRP A 265 -15.02 3.65 -3.61
CA TRP A 265 -14.22 2.46 -3.87
C TRP A 265 -15.08 1.44 -4.61
N GLU A 266 -14.62 0.85 -5.71
CA GLU A 266 -15.41 -0.02 -6.62
C GLU A 266 -16.16 -1.18 -5.91
N ARG A 267 -15.77 -1.51 -4.67
CA ARG A 267 -16.31 -2.63 -3.89
C ARG A 267 -16.87 -2.24 -2.52
N ASP A 268 -17.10 -0.96 -2.31
CA ASP A 268 -17.83 -0.52 -1.13
C ASP A 268 -19.32 -0.81 -1.29
N PHE A 269 -20.02 -1.03 -0.18
CA PHE A 269 -21.46 -1.36 -0.17
C PHE A 269 -22.33 -0.18 -0.62
N ASN A 270 -21.77 1.02 -0.67
CA ASN A 270 -22.43 2.26 -1.07
C ASN A 270 -22.09 2.70 -2.51
N THR A 271 -21.33 1.90 -3.26
CA THR A 271 -20.84 2.30 -4.59
C THR A 271 -21.98 2.40 -5.60
N PRO A 272 -22.22 3.59 -6.18
CA PRO A 272 -23.31 3.77 -7.13
C PRO A 272 -22.99 3.13 -8.48
N SER A 273 -24.02 2.85 -9.27
CA SER A 273 -23.85 2.48 -10.67
C SER A 273 -23.24 3.65 -11.47
N PHE A 274 -22.44 3.31 -12.49
CA PHE A 274 -21.84 4.28 -13.41
C PHE A 274 -22.91 5.12 -14.13
N GLN A 275 -22.64 6.42 -14.20
CA GLN A 275 -23.42 7.42 -14.93
C GLN A 275 -22.51 8.18 -15.89
N ILE A 276 -23.13 8.85 -16.87
CA ILE A 276 -22.43 9.72 -17.81
C ILE A 276 -21.72 10.82 -17.02
N GLY A 277 -20.42 11.02 -17.30
CA GLY A 277 -19.59 12.01 -16.63
C GLY A 277 -18.84 11.49 -15.40
N ASP A 278 -19.09 10.26 -14.96
CA ASP A 278 -18.25 9.60 -13.96
C ASP A 278 -16.88 9.22 -14.54
N VAL A 279 -15.91 8.99 -13.65
CA VAL A 279 -14.58 8.49 -14.00
C VAL A 279 -14.31 7.20 -13.23
N TYR A 280 -14.00 6.13 -13.96
CA TYR A 280 -13.50 4.89 -13.38
C TYR A 280 -11.97 4.84 -13.46
N ILE A 281 -11.31 4.59 -12.32
CA ILE A 281 -9.86 4.48 -12.19
C ILE A 281 -9.50 3.07 -11.69
N PRO A 282 -9.38 2.09 -12.59
CA PRO A 282 -8.88 0.77 -12.21
C PRO A 282 -7.36 0.78 -12.02
N ILE A 283 -6.89 0.27 -10.88
CA ILE A 283 -5.48 0.05 -10.57
C ILE A 283 -5.17 -1.45 -10.69
N THR A 284 -4.37 -1.82 -11.68
CA THR A 284 -4.03 -3.24 -11.93
C THR A 284 -2.65 -3.39 -12.58
N GLY A 285 -1.77 -4.15 -11.93
CA GLY A 285 -0.42 -4.35 -12.44
C GLY A 285 -0.38 -5.06 -13.80
N ILE A 286 -1.13 -6.15 -13.97
CA ILE A 286 -1.19 -6.91 -15.24
C ILE A 286 -2.18 -6.33 -16.26
N GLY A 287 -3.15 -5.51 -15.85
CA GLY A 287 -4.18 -5.01 -16.77
C GLY A 287 -5.19 -6.06 -17.29
N ASN A 288 -5.11 -7.31 -16.83
CA ASN A 288 -5.97 -8.42 -17.26
C ASN A 288 -6.79 -9.03 -16.10
N THR A 289 -6.85 -8.34 -14.97
CA THR A 289 -7.68 -8.76 -13.84
C THR A 289 -9.15 -8.72 -14.27
N TYR A 290 -9.87 -9.84 -14.09
CA TYR A 290 -11.24 -9.99 -14.59
C TYR A 290 -12.15 -8.84 -14.15
N GLU A 291 -12.14 -8.49 -12.87
CA GLU A 291 -13.05 -7.46 -12.34
C GLU A 291 -12.69 -6.05 -12.84
N ALA A 292 -11.40 -5.73 -12.98
CA ALA A 292 -10.98 -4.48 -13.59
C ALA A 292 -11.41 -4.38 -15.07
N LEU A 293 -11.40 -5.51 -15.80
CA LEU A 293 -11.90 -5.57 -17.18
C LEU A 293 -13.42 -5.40 -17.26
N GLU A 294 -14.18 -6.10 -16.41
CA GLU A 294 -15.64 -5.97 -16.34
C GLU A 294 -16.07 -4.55 -15.95
N GLY A 295 -15.41 -3.97 -14.94
CA GLY A 295 -15.60 -2.56 -14.56
C GLY A 295 -15.29 -1.61 -15.70
N THR A 296 -14.21 -1.85 -16.45
CA THR A 296 -13.84 -1.05 -17.63
C THR A 296 -14.92 -1.09 -18.72
N VAL A 297 -15.38 -2.29 -19.09
CA VAL A 297 -16.42 -2.45 -20.12
C VAL A 297 -17.74 -1.82 -19.68
N THR A 298 -18.13 -2.04 -18.42
CA THR A 298 -19.36 -1.48 -17.85
C THR A 298 -19.32 0.04 -17.82
N ALA A 299 -18.22 0.64 -17.34
CA ALA A 299 -18.03 2.09 -17.30
C ALA A 299 -18.15 2.71 -18.70
N LEU A 300 -17.44 2.16 -19.69
CA LEU A 300 -17.51 2.63 -21.07
C LEU A 300 -18.93 2.52 -21.64
N SER A 301 -19.63 1.40 -21.38
CA SER A 301 -21.02 1.20 -21.86
C SER A 301 -22.03 2.19 -21.27
N LYS A 302 -21.73 2.75 -20.09
CA LYS A 302 -22.56 3.74 -19.40
C LYS A 302 -22.15 5.19 -19.69
N GLY A 303 -21.16 5.40 -20.55
CA GLY A 303 -20.65 6.73 -20.90
C GLY A 303 -19.77 7.36 -19.82
N ALA A 304 -19.25 6.56 -18.88
CA ALA A 304 -18.22 6.98 -17.95
C ALA A 304 -16.85 6.95 -18.64
N ASP A 305 -15.97 7.85 -18.23
CA ASP A 305 -14.58 7.85 -18.66
C ASP A 305 -13.80 6.79 -17.87
N VAL A 306 -12.81 6.14 -18.51
CA VAL A 306 -11.95 5.16 -17.84
C VAL A 306 -10.49 5.61 -17.95
N MET A 307 -9.81 5.69 -16.81
CA MET A 307 -8.44 6.17 -16.70
C MET A 307 -7.59 5.17 -15.89
N PRO A 308 -7.16 4.06 -16.50
CA PRO A 308 -6.49 2.98 -15.78
C PRO A 308 -5.07 3.38 -15.36
N ILE A 309 -4.62 2.77 -14.26
CA ILE A 309 -3.23 2.81 -13.79
C ILE A 309 -2.71 1.37 -13.86
N THR A 310 -1.71 1.12 -14.71
CA THR A 310 -1.18 -0.22 -14.97
C THR A 310 0.31 -0.23 -15.23
N ALA A 311 0.98 -1.36 -15.02
CA ALA A 311 2.36 -1.59 -15.48
C ALA A 311 2.42 -2.37 -16.81
N ASN A 312 1.28 -2.84 -17.34
CA ASN A 312 1.23 -3.62 -18.58
C ASN A 312 0.68 -2.80 -19.76
N PRO A 313 1.54 -2.24 -20.63
CA PRO A 313 1.10 -1.49 -21.81
C PRO A 313 0.48 -2.39 -22.89
N SER A 314 0.62 -3.72 -22.81
CA SER A 314 0.11 -4.68 -23.79
C SER A 314 -1.07 -5.50 -23.23
N SER A 315 -1.74 -5.00 -22.20
CA SER A 315 -2.87 -5.68 -21.56
C SER A 315 -4.17 -5.59 -22.38
N ARG A 316 -5.11 -6.49 -22.08
CA ARG A 316 -6.46 -6.46 -22.63
C ARG A 316 -7.21 -5.17 -22.27
N GLN A 317 -6.97 -4.62 -21.07
CA GLN A 317 -7.56 -3.32 -20.68
C GLN A 317 -7.05 -2.19 -21.58
N VAL A 318 -5.75 -2.17 -21.90
CA VAL A 318 -5.18 -1.21 -22.85
C VAL A 318 -5.80 -1.37 -24.23
N ALA A 319 -5.89 -2.60 -24.74
CA ALA A 319 -6.50 -2.87 -26.05
C ALA A 319 -7.97 -2.41 -26.13
N ILE A 320 -8.75 -2.58 -25.05
CA ILE A 320 -10.12 -2.07 -24.98
C ILE A 320 -10.12 -0.54 -25.12
N LEU A 321 -9.26 0.18 -24.41
CA LEU A 321 -9.22 1.65 -24.47
C LEU A 321 -8.69 2.16 -25.81
N GLU A 322 -7.71 1.49 -26.41
CA GLU A 322 -7.24 1.81 -27.75
C GLU A 322 -8.37 1.71 -28.78
N LYS A 323 -9.19 0.65 -28.72
CA LYS A 323 -10.36 0.49 -29.60
C LYS A 323 -11.38 1.63 -29.46
N HIS A 324 -11.47 2.25 -28.28
CA HIS A 324 -12.35 3.40 -28.02
C HIS A 324 -11.66 4.76 -28.30
N GLY A 325 -10.43 4.78 -28.82
CA GLY A 325 -9.67 6.01 -29.06
C GLY A 325 -9.18 6.70 -27.78
N ARG A 326 -9.12 5.98 -26.66
CA ARG A 326 -8.79 6.48 -25.31
C ARG A 326 -7.39 6.08 -24.84
N LYS A 327 -6.48 5.78 -25.76
CA LYS A 327 -5.09 5.38 -25.45
C LYS A 327 -4.36 6.36 -24.52
N LYS A 328 -4.61 7.66 -24.70
CA LYS A 328 -3.97 8.72 -23.91
C LYS A 328 -4.48 8.82 -22.46
N ASP A 329 -5.58 8.16 -22.13
CA ASP A 329 -6.14 8.13 -20.76
C ASP A 329 -5.47 7.08 -19.85
N ILE A 330 -4.49 6.34 -20.37
CA ILE A 330 -3.84 5.22 -19.68
C ILE A 330 -2.58 5.74 -18.97
N ALA A 331 -2.49 5.57 -17.66
CA ALA A 331 -1.25 5.79 -16.93
C ALA A 331 -0.45 4.49 -16.87
N VAL A 332 0.65 4.42 -17.64
CA VAL A 332 1.58 3.29 -17.61
C VAL A 332 2.68 3.58 -16.59
N VAL A 333 2.56 2.98 -15.41
CA VAL A 333 3.56 3.10 -14.35
C VAL A 333 4.79 2.27 -14.72
N PRO A 334 5.98 2.87 -14.83
CA PRO A 334 7.17 2.15 -15.26
C PRO A 334 7.63 1.16 -14.19
N VAL A 335 8.24 0.08 -14.67
CA VAL A 335 8.92 -0.96 -13.88
C VAL A 335 10.26 -1.25 -14.54
N LYS A 336 11.26 -1.69 -13.76
CA LYS A 336 12.56 -2.04 -14.36
C LYS A 336 12.41 -3.15 -15.43
N PRO A 337 13.28 -3.18 -16.44
CA PRO A 337 13.23 -4.18 -17.51
C PRO A 337 13.27 -5.63 -17.01
N GLU A 338 13.97 -5.90 -15.90
CA GLU A 338 14.03 -7.22 -15.27
C GLU A 338 12.65 -7.73 -14.82
N TYR A 339 11.74 -6.82 -14.46
CA TYR A 339 10.38 -7.15 -14.04
C TYR A 339 9.36 -7.09 -15.17
N ALA A 340 9.72 -6.58 -16.35
CA ALA A 340 8.79 -6.41 -17.47
C ALA A 340 8.05 -7.71 -17.83
N LYS A 341 8.72 -8.87 -17.73
CA LYS A 341 8.11 -10.19 -17.99
C LYS A 341 7.01 -10.59 -17.00
N HIS A 342 7.01 -10.05 -15.77
CA HIS A 342 5.96 -10.30 -14.79
C HIS A 342 4.71 -9.46 -15.01
N PHE A 343 4.82 -8.43 -15.84
CA PHE A 343 3.72 -7.56 -16.19
C PHE A 343 3.31 -7.74 -17.66
N SER A 344 4.08 -8.41 -18.51
CA SER A 344 3.75 -8.62 -19.91
C SER A 344 2.86 -9.85 -20.15
N GLY A 345 2.05 -9.78 -21.21
CA GLY A 345 1.21 -10.87 -21.70
C GLY A 345 -0.29 -10.72 -21.41
N ASP A 346 -1.05 -11.71 -21.88
CA ASP A 346 -2.51 -11.83 -21.70
C ASP A 346 -2.87 -12.87 -20.63
N THR A 347 -2.08 -12.95 -19.56
CA THR A 347 -2.39 -13.85 -18.45
C THR A 347 -3.58 -13.29 -17.69
N SER A 348 -4.72 -13.99 -17.76
CA SER A 348 -5.90 -13.67 -16.97
C SER A 348 -5.82 -14.33 -15.59
N SER A 349 -6.19 -13.58 -14.56
CA SER A 349 -6.45 -14.13 -13.23
C SER A 349 -7.95 -14.12 -13.01
N THR A 350 -8.57 -15.29 -13.01
CA THR A 350 -10.02 -15.49 -12.82
C THR A 350 -10.40 -15.82 -11.38
N THR A 351 -9.40 -16.03 -10.50
CA THR A 351 -9.64 -16.57 -9.15
C THR A 351 -9.27 -15.55 -8.07
N TRP A 352 -10.15 -15.40 -7.07
CA TRP A 352 -9.95 -14.61 -5.85
C TRP A 352 -8.85 -15.18 -4.94
N LEU A 353 -8.69 -16.51 -4.98
CA LEU A 353 -7.59 -17.24 -4.37
C LEU A 353 -6.37 -17.16 -5.28
N MET A 354 -5.27 -16.65 -4.73
CA MET A 354 -3.99 -16.58 -5.43
C MET A 354 -3.55 -17.97 -5.88
N SER A 355 -3.28 -18.12 -7.18
CA SER A 355 -2.57 -19.28 -7.72
C SER A 355 -1.15 -19.35 -7.14
N ASP A 356 -0.52 -20.51 -7.12
CA ASP A 356 0.88 -20.65 -6.67
C ASP A 356 1.85 -19.74 -7.46
N PHE A 357 1.48 -19.38 -8.69
CA PHE A 357 2.20 -18.41 -9.52
C PHE A 357 2.05 -16.94 -9.06
N THR A 358 0.90 -16.57 -8.47
CA THR A 358 0.67 -15.21 -7.95
C THR A 358 1.13 -15.05 -6.51
N LYS A 359 1.29 -16.14 -5.75
CA LYS A 359 1.87 -16.14 -4.39
C LYS A 359 3.17 -15.37 -4.30
N PHE A 360 4.07 -15.56 -5.28
CA PHE A 360 5.42 -14.98 -5.26
C PHE A 360 5.55 -13.64 -6.00
N ARG A 361 4.45 -12.91 -6.25
CA ARG A 361 4.55 -11.64 -6.98
C ARG A 361 5.26 -10.59 -6.12
N TYR A 362 6.46 -10.23 -6.55
CA TYR A 362 7.26 -9.21 -5.92
C TYR A 362 6.54 -7.85 -5.98
N PRO A 363 6.39 -7.12 -4.86
CA PRO A 363 5.38 -6.07 -4.67
C PRO A 363 5.74 -4.70 -5.29
N ILE A 364 6.52 -4.69 -6.38
CA ILE A 364 7.00 -3.46 -7.02
C ILE A 364 5.85 -2.61 -7.54
N PHE A 365 4.85 -3.23 -8.15
CA PHE A 365 3.74 -2.46 -8.72
C PHE A 365 2.96 -1.74 -7.63
N GLU A 366 2.68 -2.37 -6.50
CA GLU A 366 1.96 -1.73 -5.40
C GLU A 366 2.74 -0.54 -4.81
N ILE A 367 4.07 -0.66 -4.68
CA ILE A 367 4.92 0.46 -4.24
C ILE A 367 4.90 1.58 -5.27
N ASN A 368 5.18 1.28 -6.54
CA ASN A 368 5.20 2.27 -7.61
C ASN A 368 3.83 2.94 -7.81
N ALA A 369 2.74 2.17 -7.76
CA ALA A 369 1.38 2.69 -7.86
C ALA A 369 1.02 3.57 -6.67
N SER A 370 1.47 3.23 -5.45
CA SER A 370 1.29 4.08 -4.27
C SER A 370 2.04 5.40 -4.42
N ILE A 371 3.27 5.37 -4.94
CA ILE A 371 4.06 6.58 -5.18
C ILE A 371 3.44 7.44 -6.27
N PHE A 372 3.08 6.83 -7.40
CA PHE A 372 2.41 7.49 -8.51
C PHE A 372 1.12 8.16 -8.05
N THR A 373 0.24 7.43 -7.36
CA THR A 373 -1.04 7.97 -6.89
C THR A 373 -0.86 9.09 -5.87
N ASN A 374 0.09 8.99 -4.94
CA ASN A 374 0.42 10.09 -4.04
C ASN A 374 0.95 11.33 -4.79
N SER A 375 1.77 11.16 -5.83
CA SER A 375 2.24 12.27 -6.67
C SER A 375 1.10 12.90 -7.45
N VAL A 376 0.14 12.10 -7.94
CA VAL A 376 -1.11 12.61 -8.56
C VAL A 376 -1.91 13.45 -7.57
N VAL A 377 -1.99 13.04 -6.30
CA VAL A 377 -2.69 13.81 -5.26
C VAL A 377 -2.00 15.14 -4.99
N ALA A 378 -0.66 15.17 -4.97
CA ALA A 378 0.10 16.42 -4.82
C ALA A 378 -0.20 17.41 -5.96
N VAL A 379 -0.27 16.92 -7.21
CA VAL A 379 -0.72 17.72 -8.36
C VAL A 379 -2.18 18.16 -8.18
N GLY A 380 -3.08 17.25 -7.77
CA GLY A 380 -4.48 17.55 -7.52
C GLY A 380 -4.71 18.63 -6.47
N ALA A 381 -3.82 18.73 -5.47
CA ALA A 381 -3.87 19.78 -4.46
C ALA A 381 -3.59 21.18 -5.01
N GLU A 382 -2.91 21.30 -6.17
CA GLU A 382 -2.73 22.59 -6.87
C GLU A 382 -3.99 23.07 -7.60
N PHE A 383 -4.97 22.18 -7.81
CA PHE A 383 -6.26 22.50 -8.43
C PHE A 383 -7.34 22.88 -7.41
N LEU A 384 -7.03 22.86 -6.11
CA LEU A 384 -7.87 23.36 -5.02
C LEU A 384 -7.60 24.85 -4.80
#